data_AF-A0A1Q7NXB2-F1
#
_entry.id   AF-A0A1Q7NXB2-F1
#
_cell.length_a   1.000
_cell.length_b   1.000
_cell.length_c   1.000
_cell.angle_alpha   90.00
_cell.angle_beta   90.00
_cell.angle_gamma   90.00
#
_symmetry.space_group_name_H-M   'P 1'
#
loop_
_entity.id
_entity.type
_entity.pdbx_description
1 polymer ?
#
loop_
_entity_poly.entity_id
_entity_poly.type
_entity_poly.pdbx_seq_one_letter_code
_entity_poly.pdbx_strand_id
1 'polypeptide(L)'
;MMTSRRGISSVVGAVFAIIALSTVIGYITYSMNVLTNYNQSVLIRTQQMTDIANEKFQVSSVSYVNNKFSIAVNNTGSLPINFTKIWITNKTTSACNTYSCNINYVPNKVVVPGNGTTLGQKMSGTIDTTKPYNVKIVTSRGNSQQFTVNSVSSVPLNIQFLSMPPTMSVGFKTQLVMIVTNNGSSTVTNVTPQTLPNPPILTGSASCTAGPVSPSTYNTLAPGQTAIFKWDVTVNAGGDGQTCTYNLSPPLQNGYVGQSVSATITVTQVKFSSTTLASDVGILTMNYTTFRWTQGNQWNTGWNFTHGIATVMRINMTNNNSTSPLYVSKNTQLFFIRTSGGSTTKFFFINGTTSLSPLTMQSYTCGGPNDYCLKIPAGGSNTTYFGAVNSQGGGSGASIQALQQSDQYAAQLLIYGKFASCRTCIGNQYSQSLPFLAINSP
;
A
#
# COMPACT_ATOMS: atom_id res chain seq x y z
N MET A 1 62.45 109.91 -2.18
CA MET A 1 60.99 109.83 -2.35
C MET A 1 60.60 108.37 -2.65
N MET A 2 60.19 107.61 -1.64
CA MET A 2 59.53 106.30 -1.84
C MET A 2 58.02 106.52 -1.75
N THR A 3 57.39 106.72 -2.90
CA THR A 3 55.94 106.90 -3.04
C THR A 3 55.22 105.56 -3.08
N SER A 4 54.37 105.35 -2.07
CA SER A 4 53.17 104.48 -2.02
C SER A 4 52.98 103.43 -3.13
N ARG A 5 53.62 102.25 -3.00
CA ARG A 5 53.29 101.03 -3.78
C ARG A 5 52.36 100.04 -3.04
N ARG A 6 51.86 100.41 -1.85
CA ARG A 6 51.11 99.50 -0.95
C ARG A 6 49.67 99.24 -1.38
N GLY A 7 49.02 100.14 -2.14
CA GLY A 7 47.61 99.98 -2.55
C GLY A 7 47.37 98.94 -3.66
N ILE A 8 48.27 98.83 -4.66
CA ILE A 8 48.10 97.93 -5.81
C ILE A 8 48.24 96.46 -5.39
N SER A 9 49.17 96.16 -4.47
CA SER A 9 49.36 94.79 -3.96
C SER A 9 48.16 94.30 -3.14
N SER A 10 47.46 95.20 -2.43
CA SER A 10 46.23 94.88 -1.69
C SER A 10 45.06 94.57 -2.62
N VAL A 11 44.93 95.31 -3.73
CA VAL A 11 43.89 95.05 -4.74
C VAL A 11 44.12 93.74 -5.47
N VAL A 12 45.36 93.47 -5.90
CA VAL A 12 45.72 92.20 -6.56
C VAL A 12 45.53 91.01 -5.60
N GLY A 13 45.96 91.13 -4.34
CA GLY A 13 45.73 90.12 -3.32
C GLY A 13 44.24 89.86 -3.04
N ALA A 14 43.40 90.90 -3.03
CA ALA A 14 41.96 90.77 -2.87
C ALA A 14 41.29 90.03 -4.04
N VAL A 15 41.71 90.31 -5.29
CA VAL A 15 41.18 89.61 -6.48
C VAL A 15 41.56 88.12 -6.46
N PHE A 16 42.82 87.79 -6.14
CA PHE A 16 43.24 86.40 -5.98
C PHE A 16 42.49 85.69 -4.83
N ALA A 17 42.26 86.38 -3.71
CA ALA A 17 41.49 85.83 -2.60
C ALA A 17 40.04 85.55 -3.00
N ILE A 18 39.39 86.43 -3.78
CA ILE A 18 38.02 86.22 -4.28
C ILE A 18 37.94 85.04 -5.24
N ILE A 19 38.91 84.88 -6.14
CA ILE A 19 38.98 83.72 -7.06
C ILE A 19 39.23 82.43 -6.28
N ALA A 20 40.10 82.45 -5.26
CA ALA A 20 40.34 81.30 -4.40
C ALA A 20 39.08 80.93 -3.58
N LEU A 21 38.36 81.92 -3.05
CA LEU A 21 37.13 81.67 -2.29
C LEU A 21 36.00 81.14 -3.18
N SER A 22 35.83 81.69 -4.38
CA SER A 22 34.80 81.25 -5.32
C SER A 22 35.06 79.84 -5.87
N THR A 23 36.31 79.47 -6.11
CA THR A 23 36.68 78.09 -6.51
C THR A 23 36.48 77.09 -5.38
N VAL A 24 36.80 77.44 -4.13
CA VAL A 24 36.52 76.60 -2.95
C VAL A 24 35.02 76.42 -2.74
N ILE A 25 34.23 77.49 -2.79
CA ILE A 25 32.76 77.40 -2.69
C ILE A 25 32.17 76.57 -3.84
N GLY A 26 32.68 76.74 -5.06
CA GLY A 26 32.28 75.95 -6.22
C GLY A 26 32.58 74.46 -6.05
N TYR A 27 33.76 74.12 -5.53
CA TYR A 27 34.14 72.74 -5.23
C TYR A 27 33.27 72.12 -4.14
N ILE A 28 33.01 72.84 -3.04
CA ILE A 28 32.12 72.37 -1.96
C ILE A 28 30.72 72.12 -2.50
N THR A 29 30.18 73.04 -3.31
CA THR A 29 28.85 72.91 -3.93
C THR A 29 28.78 71.70 -4.87
N TYR A 30 29.81 71.51 -5.70
CA TYR A 30 29.93 70.34 -6.56
C TYR A 30 30.01 69.03 -5.76
N SER A 31 30.84 68.99 -4.72
CA SER A 31 31.00 67.83 -3.84
C SER A 31 29.70 67.47 -3.12
N MET A 32 28.97 68.46 -2.60
CA MET A 32 27.65 68.26 -1.98
C MET A 32 26.62 67.72 -2.98
N ASN A 33 26.65 68.18 -4.24
CA ASN A 33 25.77 67.66 -5.29
C ASN A 33 26.11 66.20 -5.63
N VAL A 34 27.39 65.87 -5.78
CA VAL A 34 27.86 64.48 -5.98
C VAL A 34 27.44 63.57 -4.82
N LEU A 35 27.61 64.02 -3.57
CA LEU A 35 27.21 63.27 -2.39
C LEU A 35 25.69 63.06 -2.32
N THR A 36 24.90 64.08 -2.66
CA THR A 36 23.44 63.99 -2.71
C THR A 36 22.98 62.99 -3.78
N ASN A 37 23.56 63.06 -4.98
CA ASN A 37 23.27 62.11 -6.07
C ASN A 37 23.67 60.68 -5.72
N TYR A 38 24.80 60.50 -5.04
CA TYR A 38 25.24 59.20 -4.54
C TYR A 38 24.26 58.63 -3.51
N ASN A 39 23.89 59.41 -2.48
CA ASN A 39 22.95 58.98 -1.44
C ASN A 39 21.57 58.63 -2.02
N GLN A 40 21.06 59.43 -2.95
CA GLN A 40 19.81 59.11 -3.66
C GLN A 40 19.92 57.82 -4.47
N SER A 41 21.04 57.60 -5.16
CA SER A 41 21.29 56.38 -5.92
C SER A 41 21.34 55.13 -5.02
N VAL A 42 21.97 55.22 -3.85
CA VAL A 42 22.04 54.13 -2.87
C VAL A 42 20.66 53.82 -2.28
N LEU A 43 19.87 54.84 -1.95
CA LEU A 43 18.51 54.66 -1.45
C LEU A 43 17.61 53.99 -2.50
N ILE A 44 17.63 54.47 -3.74
CA ILE A 44 16.88 53.88 -4.85
C ILE A 44 17.29 52.42 -5.08
N ARG A 45 18.60 52.14 -5.06
CA ARG A 45 19.11 50.78 -5.26
C ARG A 45 18.73 49.85 -4.11
N THR A 46 18.80 50.34 -2.88
CA THR A 46 18.36 49.58 -1.69
C THR A 46 16.87 49.26 -1.79
N GLN A 47 16.03 50.25 -2.12
CA GLN A 47 14.60 50.03 -2.33
C GLN A 47 14.34 49.04 -3.47
N GLN A 48 15.05 49.14 -4.59
CA GLN A 48 14.93 48.18 -5.69
C GLN A 48 15.29 46.75 -5.26
N MET A 49 16.36 46.55 -4.49
CA MET A 49 16.73 45.23 -3.99
C MET A 49 15.66 44.68 -3.04
N THR A 50 15.09 45.52 -2.17
CA THR A 50 13.98 45.14 -1.30
C THR A 50 12.74 44.77 -2.11
N ASP A 51 12.38 45.56 -3.12
CA ASP A 51 11.25 45.28 -4.01
C ASP A 51 11.45 43.97 -4.78
N ILE A 52 12.66 43.72 -5.30
CA ILE A 52 13.02 42.46 -5.96
C ILE A 52 12.90 41.29 -4.98
N ALA A 53 13.40 41.44 -3.75
CA ALA A 53 13.31 40.38 -2.74
C ALA A 53 11.86 40.08 -2.32
N ASN A 54 10.98 41.08 -2.35
CA ASN A 54 9.56 40.98 -2.00
C ASN A 54 8.68 40.50 -3.16
N GLU A 55 9.20 40.51 -4.39
CA GLU A 55 8.50 40.05 -5.58
C GLU A 55 8.78 38.56 -5.84
N LYS A 56 7.98 37.67 -5.25
CA LYS A 56 8.15 36.21 -5.38
C LYS A 56 6.97 35.57 -6.10
N PHE A 57 7.24 34.60 -6.96
CA PHE A 57 6.20 33.79 -7.59
C PHE A 57 6.60 32.32 -7.60
N GLN A 58 5.59 31.47 -7.79
CA GLN A 58 5.74 30.04 -7.95
C GLN A 58 4.94 29.58 -9.16
N VAL A 59 5.51 28.63 -9.91
CA VAL A 59 4.79 27.89 -10.94
C VAL A 59 4.00 26.77 -10.29
N SER A 60 2.68 26.80 -10.43
CA SER A 60 1.74 25.89 -9.78
C SER A 60 1.45 24.65 -10.63
N SER A 61 1.33 24.83 -11.95
CA SER A 61 1.16 23.73 -12.89
C SER A 61 1.53 24.16 -14.31
N VAL A 62 1.80 23.17 -15.15
CA VAL A 62 2.04 23.39 -16.57
C VAL A 62 1.22 22.36 -17.33
N SER A 63 0.24 22.82 -18.08
CA SER A 63 -0.61 21.97 -18.92
C SER A 63 -0.55 22.40 -20.39
N TYR A 64 -1.12 21.55 -21.25
CA TYR A 64 -1.31 21.83 -22.65
C TYR A 64 -2.80 21.97 -22.94
N VAL A 65 -3.22 23.17 -23.34
CA VAL A 65 -4.62 23.45 -23.68
C VAL A 65 -4.64 23.89 -25.14
N ASN A 66 -5.37 23.16 -25.99
CA ASN A 66 -5.43 23.42 -27.44
C ASN A 66 -4.04 23.49 -28.11
N ASN A 67 -3.14 22.55 -27.79
CA ASN A 67 -1.76 22.48 -28.27
C ASN A 67 -0.87 23.70 -27.94
N LYS A 68 -1.26 24.48 -26.92
CA LYS A 68 -0.49 25.62 -26.41
C LYS A 68 -0.11 25.43 -24.94
N PHE A 69 1.01 26.03 -24.54
CA PHE A 69 1.40 26.07 -23.13
C PHE A 69 0.37 26.83 -22.30
N SER A 70 0.01 26.23 -21.16
CA SER A 70 -0.84 26.81 -20.15
C SER A 70 -0.10 26.70 -18.82
N ILE A 71 0.64 27.74 -18.47
CA ILE A 71 1.47 27.78 -17.26
C ILE A 71 0.71 28.54 -16.18
N ALA A 72 0.24 27.86 -15.15
CA ALA A 72 -0.35 28.50 -13.99
C ALA A 72 0.74 28.99 -13.05
N VAL A 73 0.72 30.28 -12.72
CA VAL A 73 1.66 30.91 -11.80
C VAL A 73 0.89 31.62 -10.68
N ASN A 74 1.42 31.55 -9.46
CA ASN A 74 0.87 32.23 -8.30
C ASN A 74 1.87 33.27 -7.78
N ASN A 75 1.37 34.46 -7.46
CA ASN A 75 2.15 35.48 -6.77
C ASN A 75 2.20 35.16 -5.28
N THR A 76 3.36 34.72 -4.81
CA THR A 76 3.63 34.36 -3.40
C THR A 76 4.35 35.48 -2.63
N GLY A 77 4.68 36.57 -3.31
CA GLY A 77 5.30 37.76 -2.74
C GLY A 77 4.30 38.75 -2.16
N SER A 78 4.82 39.87 -1.64
CA SER A 78 4.01 40.97 -1.08
C SER A 78 3.75 42.10 -2.08
N LEU A 79 4.31 42.03 -3.29
CA LEU A 79 4.17 43.04 -4.33
C LEU A 79 3.47 42.48 -5.58
N PRO A 80 2.67 43.30 -6.31
CA PRO A 80 2.14 42.90 -7.61
C PRO A 80 3.25 42.61 -8.62
N ILE A 81 3.06 41.56 -9.41
CA ILE A 81 4.04 41.07 -10.39
C ILE A 81 3.54 41.38 -11.79
N ASN A 82 4.35 42.02 -12.62
CA ASN A 82 4.11 42.06 -14.07
C ASN A 82 5.04 41.09 -14.79
N PHE A 83 4.47 40.07 -15.44
CA PHE A 83 5.23 39.15 -16.27
C PHE A 83 5.53 39.79 -17.63
N THR A 84 6.82 39.93 -17.94
CA THR A 84 7.26 40.64 -19.15
C THR A 84 7.77 39.72 -20.22
N LYS A 85 8.39 38.57 -19.88
CA LYS A 85 8.94 37.64 -20.87
C LYS A 85 8.79 36.19 -20.44
N ILE A 86 8.49 35.33 -21.40
CA ILE A 86 8.58 33.88 -21.29
C ILE A 86 9.50 33.40 -22.39
N TRP A 87 10.56 32.69 -22.01
CA TRP A 87 11.50 32.03 -22.91
C TRP A 87 11.25 30.53 -22.85
N ILE A 88 11.12 29.89 -24.02
CA ILE A 88 10.92 28.45 -24.12
C ILE A 88 11.96 27.89 -25.07
N THR A 89 12.84 27.04 -24.55
CA THR A 89 13.93 26.43 -25.32
C THR A 89 13.72 24.93 -25.45
N ASN A 90 13.72 24.40 -26.68
CA ASN A 90 13.71 22.96 -26.93
C ASN A 90 15.09 22.36 -26.62
N LYS A 91 15.15 21.32 -25.78
CA LYS A 91 16.42 20.68 -25.39
C LYS A 91 16.93 19.61 -26.38
N THR A 92 16.15 19.19 -27.40
CA THR A 92 16.57 18.10 -28.30
C THR A 92 17.37 18.54 -29.53
N THR A 93 17.41 19.83 -29.85
CA THR A 93 18.08 20.33 -31.06
C THR A 93 19.33 21.13 -30.69
N SER A 94 20.50 20.67 -31.12
CA SER A 94 21.79 21.32 -30.89
C SER A 94 22.02 22.58 -31.76
N ALA A 95 21.16 22.83 -32.76
CA ALA A 95 21.17 24.04 -33.58
C ALA A 95 19.80 24.74 -33.54
N CYS A 96 19.79 26.00 -33.10
CA CYS A 96 18.59 26.83 -32.97
C CYS A 96 18.54 27.85 -34.13
N ASN A 97 17.84 27.52 -35.21
CA ASN A 97 17.76 28.37 -36.41
C ASN A 97 16.31 28.67 -36.85
N THR A 98 15.30 28.31 -36.05
CA THR A 98 13.89 28.64 -36.32
C THR A 98 13.13 29.02 -35.05
N TYR A 99 12.07 29.84 -35.21
CA TYR A 99 11.12 30.27 -34.16
C TYR A 99 10.53 29.11 -33.31
N SER A 100 10.67 27.86 -33.76
CA SER A 100 10.20 26.63 -33.07
C SER A 100 11.04 26.22 -31.86
N CYS A 101 12.28 26.71 -31.73
CA CYS A 101 13.19 26.29 -30.67
C CYS A 101 13.41 27.34 -29.57
N ASN A 102 13.05 28.61 -29.82
CA ASN A 102 13.14 29.69 -28.83
C ASN A 102 11.93 30.62 -28.95
N ILE A 103 10.88 30.35 -28.18
CA ILE A 103 9.68 31.19 -28.20
C ILE A 103 9.83 32.27 -27.13
N ASN A 104 9.89 33.52 -27.58
CA ASN A 104 9.85 34.69 -26.71
C ASN A 104 8.44 35.29 -26.73
N TYR A 105 7.74 35.23 -25.61
CA TYR A 105 6.38 35.75 -25.49
C TYR A 105 6.30 36.82 -24.40
N VAL A 106 5.61 37.91 -24.71
CA VAL A 106 5.36 39.03 -23.80
C VAL A 106 3.91 38.95 -23.30
N PRO A 107 3.65 38.37 -22.13
CA PRO A 107 2.29 38.26 -21.60
C PRO A 107 1.69 39.62 -21.21
N ASN A 108 2.53 40.54 -20.70
CA ASN A 108 2.12 41.81 -20.08
C ASN A 108 0.92 41.63 -19.15
N LYS A 109 1.09 40.73 -18.17
CA LYS A 109 0.06 40.34 -17.21
C LYS A 109 0.48 40.71 -15.81
N VAL A 110 -0.35 41.53 -15.16
CA VAL A 110 -0.19 41.92 -13.76
C VAL A 110 -0.96 40.97 -12.86
N VAL A 111 -0.31 40.46 -11.81
CA VAL A 111 -0.90 39.57 -10.81
C VAL A 111 -0.65 40.15 -9.43
N VAL A 112 -1.73 40.47 -8.72
CA VAL A 112 -1.64 40.99 -7.34
C VAL A 112 -1.25 39.87 -6.36
N PRO A 113 -0.69 40.22 -5.18
CA PRO A 113 -0.31 39.24 -4.15
C PRO A 113 -1.43 38.26 -3.79
N GLY A 114 -1.09 36.98 -3.60
CA GLY A 114 -2.03 35.92 -3.21
C GLY A 114 -2.88 35.36 -4.34
N ASN A 115 -2.88 35.99 -5.52
CA ASN A 115 -3.63 35.52 -6.68
C ASN A 115 -2.75 34.80 -7.71
N GLY A 116 -3.40 34.01 -8.57
CA GLY A 116 -2.77 33.30 -9.68
C GLY A 116 -3.24 33.76 -11.05
N THR A 117 -2.45 33.46 -12.09
CA THR A 117 -2.84 33.64 -13.49
C THR A 117 -2.30 32.50 -14.34
N THR A 118 -2.90 32.32 -15.52
CA THR A 118 -2.36 31.44 -16.56
C THR A 118 -1.61 32.24 -17.62
N LEU A 119 -0.42 31.76 -17.99
CA LEU A 119 0.45 32.31 -19.00
C LEU A 119 0.59 31.34 -20.19
N GLY A 120 0.93 31.86 -21.37
CA GLY A 120 1.28 31.05 -22.56
C GLY A 120 0.13 30.72 -23.53
N GLN A 121 -1.14 30.82 -23.11
CA GLN A 121 -2.29 30.42 -23.97
C GLN A 121 -2.48 31.29 -25.23
N LYS A 122 -1.99 32.54 -25.21
CA LYS A 122 -2.05 33.47 -26.36
C LYS A 122 -0.78 33.44 -27.21
N MET A 123 0.17 32.56 -26.91
CA MET A 123 1.39 32.38 -27.68
C MET A 123 1.06 31.85 -29.09
N SER A 124 1.80 32.32 -30.10
CA SER A 124 1.76 31.83 -31.47
C SER A 124 2.66 30.60 -31.63
N GLY A 125 2.24 29.62 -32.42
CA GLY A 125 2.93 28.34 -32.61
C GLY A 125 2.31 27.19 -31.83
N THR A 126 2.64 25.97 -32.24
CA THR A 126 2.25 24.72 -31.56
C THR A 126 3.46 24.12 -30.85
N ILE A 127 3.21 23.46 -29.72
CA ILE A 127 4.24 22.78 -28.96
C ILE A 127 4.12 21.28 -29.18
N ASP A 128 5.26 20.64 -29.44
CA ASP A 128 5.35 19.19 -29.55
C ASP A 128 5.40 18.59 -28.15
N THR A 129 4.29 18.04 -27.68
CA THR A 129 4.18 17.49 -26.31
C THR A 129 5.11 16.30 -26.06
N THR A 130 5.75 15.74 -27.09
CA THR A 130 6.70 14.63 -26.95
C THR A 130 8.13 15.11 -26.63
N LYS A 131 8.40 16.42 -26.72
CA LYS A 131 9.76 16.97 -26.57
C LYS A 131 9.97 17.67 -25.23
N PRO A 132 11.19 17.62 -24.67
CA PRO A 132 11.59 18.37 -23.49
C PRO A 132 11.78 19.86 -23.79
N TYR A 133 11.18 20.71 -22.95
CA TYR A 133 11.37 22.16 -23.01
C TYR A 133 11.93 22.70 -21.70
N ASN A 134 12.82 23.67 -21.80
CA ASN A 134 13.20 24.53 -20.70
C ASN A 134 12.42 25.83 -20.80
N VAL A 135 11.76 26.23 -19.71
CA VAL A 135 10.95 27.44 -19.67
C VAL A 135 11.54 28.38 -18.63
N LYS A 136 11.78 29.63 -19.00
CA LYS A 136 12.19 30.71 -18.11
C LYS A 136 11.18 31.84 -18.17
N ILE A 137 10.58 32.15 -17.03
CA ILE A 137 9.64 33.27 -16.86
C ILE A 137 10.39 34.43 -16.21
N VAL A 138 10.19 35.64 -16.71
CA VAL A 138 10.85 36.86 -16.23
C VAL A 138 9.80 37.94 -15.96
N THR A 139 9.99 38.66 -14.85
CA THR A 139 9.13 39.76 -14.40
C THR A 139 9.71 41.12 -14.76
N SER A 140 8.93 42.19 -14.61
CA SER A 140 9.38 43.56 -14.86
C SER A 140 10.52 44.03 -13.96
N ARG A 141 10.60 43.50 -12.72
CA ARG A 141 11.66 43.86 -11.77
C ARG A 141 12.90 42.98 -11.89
N GLY A 142 12.91 42.01 -12.81
CA GLY A 142 14.08 41.19 -13.11
C GLY A 142 14.13 39.84 -12.39
N ASN A 143 13.12 39.51 -11.57
CA ASN A 143 13.01 38.16 -11.02
C ASN A 143 12.71 37.16 -12.13
N SER A 144 13.28 35.98 -12.00
CA SER A 144 13.04 34.92 -12.95
C SER A 144 12.98 33.55 -12.30
N GLN A 145 12.13 32.69 -12.85
CA GLN A 145 12.04 31.30 -12.44
C GLN A 145 12.17 30.42 -13.68
N GLN A 146 12.99 29.38 -13.55
CA GLN A 146 13.25 28.43 -14.62
C GLN A 146 12.80 27.03 -14.19
N PHE A 147 12.15 26.32 -15.10
CA PHE A 147 11.69 24.95 -14.90
C PHE A 147 11.75 24.20 -16.22
N THR A 148 11.59 22.88 -16.16
CA THR A 148 11.59 22.03 -17.35
C THR A 148 10.28 21.27 -17.46
N VAL A 149 9.75 21.22 -18.68
CA VAL A 149 8.49 20.56 -19.03
C VAL A 149 8.77 19.40 -19.96
N ASN A 150 8.08 18.28 -19.76
CA ASN A 150 8.25 17.03 -20.53
C ASN A 150 9.72 16.60 -20.62
N SER A 151 10.50 16.90 -19.56
CA SER A 151 11.94 16.71 -19.58
C SER A 151 12.26 15.22 -19.70
N VAL A 152 12.85 14.78 -20.81
CA VAL A 152 13.83 13.67 -20.73
C VAL A 152 14.97 14.18 -19.86
N SER A 153 14.82 14.08 -18.54
CA SER A 153 15.83 14.59 -17.62
C SER A 153 17.16 13.94 -17.98
N SER A 154 18.18 14.70 -18.34
CA SER A 154 19.54 14.16 -18.54
C SER A 154 20.14 13.66 -17.22
N VAL A 155 19.50 13.98 -16.10
CA VAL A 155 19.88 13.58 -14.75
C VAL A 155 18.76 12.71 -14.16
N PRO A 156 19.05 11.48 -13.72
CA PRO A 156 18.05 10.62 -13.12
C PRO A 156 17.52 11.23 -11.80
N LEU A 157 16.20 11.18 -11.62
CA LEU A 157 15.59 11.43 -10.30
C LEU A 157 15.88 10.25 -9.39
N ASN A 158 15.90 10.45 -8.08
CA ASN A 158 16.01 9.34 -7.15
C ASN A 158 14.65 8.63 -7.05
N ILE A 159 14.56 7.41 -7.57
CA ILE A 159 13.31 6.63 -7.62
C ILE A 159 13.51 5.31 -6.87
N GLN A 160 12.64 5.05 -5.91
CA GLN A 160 12.50 3.75 -5.24
C GLN A 160 11.19 3.11 -5.66
N PHE A 161 11.21 1.80 -5.94
CA PHE A 161 10.02 1.05 -6.29
C PHE A 161 9.96 -0.21 -5.43
N LEU A 162 8.91 -0.33 -4.62
CA LEU A 162 8.82 -1.30 -3.54
C LEU A 162 7.45 -1.99 -3.57
N SER A 163 7.40 -3.24 -3.13
CA SER A 163 6.18 -3.98 -2.83
C SER A 163 5.98 -4.03 -1.31
N MET A 164 4.78 -3.70 -0.85
CA MET A 164 4.45 -3.58 0.56
C MET A 164 3.07 -4.19 0.86
N PRO A 165 3.01 -5.33 1.57
CA PRO A 165 4.12 -6.22 1.93
C PRO A 165 4.71 -6.95 0.69
N PRO A 166 6.00 -7.33 0.71
CA PRO A 166 6.67 -7.96 -0.44
C PRO A 166 6.28 -9.43 -0.64
N THR A 167 5.77 -10.09 0.41
CA THR A 167 5.32 -11.47 0.40
C THR A 167 3.82 -11.53 0.67
N MET A 168 3.05 -12.17 -0.21
CA MET A 168 1.59 -12.29 -0.05
C MET A 168 1.04 -13.63 -0.51
N SER A 169 -0.09 -14.03 0.09
CA SER A 169 -0.84 -15.20 -0.32
C SER A 169 -1.89 -14.89 -1.39
N VAL A 170 -2.26 -15.93 -2.13
CA VAL A 170 -3.32 -15.88 -3.14
C VAL A 170 -4.63 -15.38 -2.52
N GLY A 171 -5.32 -14.49 -3.21
CA GLY A 171 -6.58 -13.87 -2.77
C GLY A 171 -6.40 -12.58 -1.96
N PHE A 172 -5.18 -12.25 -1.53
CA PHE A 172 -4.90 -11.00 -0.83
C PHE A 172 -4.34 -9.92 -1.76
N LYS A 173 -4.39 -8.68 -1.28
CA LYS A 173 -3.89 -7.50 -1.97
C LYS A 173 -2.57 -7.04 -1.36
N THR A 174 -1.61 -6.69 -2.20
CA THR A 174 -0.40 -5.94 -1.82
C THR A 174 -0.40 -4.58 -2.52
N GLN A 175 0.45 -3.67 -2.08
CA GLN A 175 0.61 -2.37 -2.70
C GLN A 175 2.01 -2.24 -3.31
N LEU A 176 2.07 -1.84 -4.57
CA LEU A 176 3.31 -1.31 -5.15
C LEU A 176 3.37 0.19 -4.86
N VAL A 177 4.53 0.65 -4.38
CA VAL A 177 4.78 2.04 -4.03
C VAL A 177 6.01 2.51 -4.79
N MET A 178 5.82 3.54 -5.63
CA MET A 178 6.91 4.26 -6.28
C MET A 178 7.11 5.61 -5.59
N ILE A 179 8.32 5.83 -5.09
CA ILE A 179 8.72 7.05 -4.40
C ILE A 179 9.70 7.78 -5.29
N VAL A 180 9.33 8.97 -5.76
CA VAL A 180 10.12 9.79 -6.68
C VAL A 180 10.58 11.04 -5.95
N THR A 181 11.89 11.21 -5.77
CA THR A 181 12.47 12.36 -5.09
C THR A 181 13.25 13.23 -6.08
N ASN A 182 12.95 14.53 -6.09
CA ASN A 182 13.69 15.49 -6.91
C ASN A 182 15.01 15.89 -6.23
N ASN A 183 16.10 15.24 -6.63
CA ASN A 183 17.47 15.54 -6.21
C ASN A 183 18.14 16.64 -7.08
N GLY A 184 17.43 17.21 -8.05
CA GLY A 184 17.92 18.29 -8.90
C GLY A 184 17.75 19.68 -8.27
N SER A 185 18.31 20.70 -8.93
CA SER A 185 18.24 22.10 -8.50
C SER A 185 17.02 22.87 -9.05
N SER A 186 16.25 22.27 -9.95
CA SER A 186 15.07 22.90 -10.58
C SER A 186 13.78 22.12 -10.33
N THR A 187 12.65 22.81 -10.31
CA THR A 187 11.31 22.19 -10.24
C THR A 187 11.03 21.36 -11.50
N VAL A 188 10.58 20.12 -11.29
CA VAL A 188 10.10 19.21 -12.35
C VAL A 188 8.59 19.31 -12.42
N THR A 189 8.03 19.26 -13.63
CA THR A 189 6.57 19.35 -13.83
C THR A 189 6.03 18.11 -14.53
N ASN A 190 4.75 17.79 -14.32
CA ASN A 190 4.05 16.65 -14.93
C ASN A 190 4.74 15.31 -14.67
N VAL A 191 5.02 15.04 -13.40
CA VAL A 191 5.60 13.77 -12.97
C VAL A 191 4.48 12.71 -13.06
N THR A 192 4.61 11.84 -14.07
CA THR A 192 3.63 10.78 -14.34
C THR A 192 4.39 9.46 -14.49
N PRO A 193 4.00 8.41 -13.74
CA PRO A 193 4.63 7.12 -13.83
C PRO A 193 4.29 6.43 -15.14
N GLN A 194 5.20 5.59 -15.60
CA GLN A 194 4.96 4.74 -16.76
C GLN A 194 3.86 3.72 -16.44
N THR A 195 3.09 3.33 -17.45
CA THR A 195 2.08 2.28 -17.30
C THR A 195 2.76 0.97 -16.90
N LEU A 196 2.25 0.33 -15.84
CA LEU A 196 2.76 -0.98 -15.43
C LEU A 196 2.53 -2.01 -16.54
N PRO A 197 3.49 -2.93 -16.76
CA PRO A 197 3.26 -4.07 -17.65
C PRO A 197 2.12 -4.93 -17.10
N ASN A 198 1.19 -5.30 -17.97
CA ASN A 198 0.08 -6.19 -17.67
C ASN A 198 -0.04 -7.27 -18.76
N PRO A 199 0.26 -8.55 -18.46
CA PRO A 199 0.70 -9.06 -17.16
C PRO A 199 2.15 -8.65 -16.79
N PRO A 200 2.53 -8.69 -15.49
CA PRO A 200 3.92 -8.52 -15.08
C PRO A 200 4.80 -9.69 -15.54
N ILE A 201 6.10 -9.64 -15.24
CA ILE A 201 6.99 -10.79 -15.44
C ILE A 201 6.68 -11.82 -14.35
N LEU A 202 6.32 -13.03 -14.76
CA LEU A 202 5.82 -14.09 -13.88
C LEU A 202 6.82 -15.25 -13.82
N THR A 203 6.85 -15.96 -12.69
CA THR A 203 7.51 -17.26 -12.58
C THR A 203 6.48 -18.35 -12.28
N GLY A 204 6.60 -19.51 -12.94
CA GLY A 204 5.69 -20.64 -12.75
C GLY A 204 4.25 -20.31 -13.12
N SER A 205 3.32 -20.54 -12.18
CA SER A 205 1.88 -20.35 -12.34
C SER A 205 1.35 -19.09 -11.63
N ALA A 206 2.25 -18.17 -11.25
CA ALA A 206 1.87 -16.93 -10.60
C ALA A 206 0.99 -16.06 -11.53
N SER A 207 0.02 -15.38 -10.95
CA SER A 207 -0.82 -14.40 -11.65
C SER A 207 -1.11 -13.24 -10.72
N CYS A 208 -0.76 -12.03 -11.16
CA CYS A 208 -1.01 -10.80 -10.43
C CYS A 208 -1.62 -9.75 -11.37
N THR A 209 -2.60 -9.01 -10.86
CA THR A 209 -3.23 -7.91 -11.59
C THR A 209 -3.05 -6.62 -10.81
N ALA A 210 -2.43 -5.63 -11.43
CA ALA A 210 -2.29 -4.29 -10.87
C ALA A 210 -3.51 -3.43 -11.23
N GLY A 211 -4.04 -2.72 -10.25
CA GLY A 211 -5.06 -1.70 -10.44
C GLY A 211 -4.49 -0.40 -11.05
N PRO A 212 -5.33 0.63 -11.23
CA PRO A 212 -4.89 1.93 -11.69
C PRO A 212 -3.96 2.60 -10.66
N VAL A 213 -3.08 3.48 -11.16
CA VAL A 213 -2.20 4.28 -10.31
C VAL A 213 -2.99 5.34 -9.53
N SER A 214 -2.61 5.58 -8.27
CA SER A 214 -3.15 6.67 -7.45
C SER A 214 -2.05 7.34 -6.60
N PRO A 215 -1.89 8.68 -6.66
CA PRO A 215 -2.47 9.62 -7.64
C PRO A 215 -1.95 9.35 -9.07
N SER A 216 -2.63 9.81 -10.13
CA SER A 216 -2.18 9.54 -11.51
C SER A 216 -1.03 10.43 -11.99
N THR A 217 -0.88 11.63 -11.43
CA THR A 217 0.17 12.58 -11.79
C THR A 217 0.42 13.57 -10.65
N TYR A 218 1.62 14.12 -10.58
CA TYR A 218 1.94 15.31 -9.80
C TYR A 218 2.31 16.45 -10.73
N ASN A 219 1.57 17.57 -10.63
CA ASN A 219 1.76 18.73 -11.50
C ASN A 219 3.15 19.35 -11.36
N THR A 220 3.68 19.42 -10.14
CA THR A 220 5.00 19.98 -9.84
C THR A 220 5.69 19.21 -8.72
N LEU A 221 7.02 19.15 -8.79
CA LEU A 221 7.89 18.55 -7.80
C LEU A 221 9.12 19.45 -7.61
N ALA A 222 9.12 20.25 -6.54
CA ALA A 222 10.22 21.16 -6.23
C ALA A 222 11.49 20.39 -5.78
N PRO A 223 12.69 21.02 -5.84
CA PRO A 223 13.91 20.43 -5.30
C PRO A 223 13.73 19.94 -3.85
N GLY A 224 14.19 18.72 -3.57
CA GLY A 224 14.08 18.06 -2.26
C GLY A 224 12.70 17.50 -1.90
N GLN A 225 11.67 17.71 -2.75
CA GLN A 225 10.33 17.14 -2.52
C GLN A 225 10.20 15.73 -3.09
N THR A 226 9.22 15.00 -2.57
CA THR A 226 8.94 13.61 -2.93
C THR A 226 7.49 13.44 -3.41
N ALA A 227 7.31 12.76 -4.53
CA ALA A 227 6.02 12.29 -5.04
C ALA A 227 5.88 10.79 -4.79
N ILE A 228 4.69 10.35 -4.38
CA ILE A 228 4.41 8.94 -4.09
C ILE A 228 3.26 8.47 -4.99
N PHE A 229 3.50 7.41 -5.76
CA PHE A 229 2.53 6.73 -6.60
C PHE A 229 2.27 5.32 -6.05
N LYS A 230 1.00 4.91 -6.04
CA LYS A 230 0.59 3.62 -5.49
C LYS A 230 -0.25 2.84 -6.49
N TRP A 231 -0.08 1.52 -6.48
CA TRP A 231 -0.93 0.58 -7.20
C TRP A 231 -1.34 -0.54 -6.26
N ASP A 232 -2.64 -0.81 -6.19
CA ASP A 232 -3.11 -2.01 -5.50
C ASP A 232 -2.99 -3.20 -6.44
N VAL A 233 -2.28 -4.24 -6.01
CA VAL A 233 -2.05 -5.46 -6.78
C VAL A 233 -2.75 -6.62 -6.10
N THR A 234 -3.57 -7.34 -6.87
CA THR A 234 -4.23 -8.56 -6.39
C THR A 234 -3.46 -9.77 -6.89
N VAL A 235 -3.10 -10.67 -5.98
CA VAL A 235 -2.47 -11.97 -6.31
C VAL A 235 -3.60 -12.98 -6.59
N ASN A 236 -3.78 -13.35 -7.85
CA ASN A 236 -4.89 -14.20 -8.29
C ASN A 236 -4.54 -15.70 -8.25
N ALA A 237 -3.28 -16.05 -8.50
CA ALA A 237 -2.82 -17.43 -8.50
C ALA A 237 -1.30 -17.49 -8.24
N GLY A 238 -0.81 -18.67 -7.83
CA GLY A 238 0.63 -18.94 -7.69
C GLY A 238 0.97 -20.02 -6.67
N GLY A 239 2.07 -20.71 -6.94
CA GLY A 239 2.76 -21.61 -6.03
C GLY A 239 3.66 -20.85 -5.04
N ASP A 240 4.02 -21.51 -3.94
CA ASP A 240 4.93 -20.96 -2.94
C ASP A 240 6.32 -20.64 -3.54
N GLY A 241 6.83 -19.45 -3.26
CA GLY A 241 8.11 -18.96 -3.79
C GLY A 241 8.06 -18.45 -5.23
N GLN A 242 6.91 -18.55 -5.92
CA GLN A 242 6.74 -17.94 -7.23
C GLN A 242 6.59 -16.42 -7.10
N THR A 243 6.81 -15.68 -8.20
CA THR A 243 6.98 -14.23 -8.15
C THR A 243 6.23 -13.51 -9.27
N CYS A 244 5.70 -12.34 -8.95
CA CYS A 244 5.24 -11.33 -9.89
C CYS A 244 6.20 -10.14 -9.82
N THR A 245 6.96 -9.90 -10.88
CA THR A 245 7.96 -8.83 -10.95
C THR A 245 7.53 -7.75 -11.93
N TYR A 246 7.49 -6.51 -11.44
CA TYR A 246 7.19 -5.32 -12.23
C TYR A 246 8.48 -4.57 -12.53
N ASN A 247 8.90 -4.59 -13.80
CA ASN A 247 10.04 -3.83 -14.28
C ASN A 247 9.56 -2.63 -15.08
N LEU A 248 10.09 -1.45 -14.79
CA LEU A 248 9.83 -0.24 -15.55
C LEU A 248 11.13 0.34 -16.07
N SER A 249 11.17 0.59 -17.38
CA SER A 249 12.28 1.23 -18.07
C SER A 249 11.74 1.97 -19.31
N PRO A 250 11.62 3.31 -19.28
CA PRO A 250 11.82 4.18 -18.13
C PRO A 250 10.70 4.09 -17.07
N PRO A 251 10.96 4.48 -15.81
CA PRO A 251 9.96 4.49 -14.72
C PRO A 251 8.89 5.57 -14.84
N LEU A 252 9.21 6.70 -15.48
CA LEU A 252 8.31 7.82 -15.68
C LEU A 252 8.12 8.06 -17.18
N GLN A 253 6.91 8.45 -17.61
CA GLN A 253 6.59 8.76 -19.01
C GLN A 253 7.54 9.82 -19.61
N ASN A 254 7.87 10.82 -18.79
CA ASN A 254 8.81 11.90 -19.10
C ASN A 254 10.04 11.80 -18.18
N GLY A 255 10.59 10.60 -18.00
CA GLY A 255 11.75 10.34 -17.13
C GLY A 255 13.08 10.28 -17.87
N TYR A 256 14.16 10.03 -17.12
CA TYR A 256 15.44 9.65 -17.73
C TYR A 256 15.34 8.25 -18.34
N VAL A 257 15.65 8.13 -19.63
CA VAL A 257 15.45 6.90 -20.42
C VAL A 257 16.39 5.76 -19.96
N GLY A 258 17.56 6.09 -19.42
CA GLY A 258 18.53 5.11 -18.93
C GLY A 258 18.27 4.59 -17.51
N GLN A 259 17.17 4.99 -16.87
CA GLN A 259 16.81 4.53 -15.53
C GLN A 259 15.84 3.35 -15.62
N SER A 260 16.07 2.34 -14.78
CA SER A 260 15.12 1.25 -14.58
C SER A 260 14.90 1.01 -13.09
N VAL A 261 13.70 0.56 -12.75
CA VAL A 261 13.32 0.16 -11.39
C VAL A 261 12.53 -1.14 -11.43
N SER A 262 12.63 -1.92 -10.36
CA SER A 262 11.97 -3.20 -10.23
C SER A 262 11.37 -3.36 -8.85
N ALA A 263 10.17 -3.95 -8.78
CA ALA A 263 9.57 -4.41 -7.54
C ALA A 263 9.03 -5.83 -7.74
N THR A 264 9.31 -6.71 -6.79
CA THR A 264 8.91 -8.11 -6.84
C THR A 264 7.95 -8.42 -5.71
N ILE A 265 6.85 -9.09 -6.04
CA ILE A 265 5.91 -9.68 -5.10
C ILE A 265 6.16 -11.18 -5.11
N THR A 266 6.47 -11.76 -3.96
CA THR A 266 6.62 -13.21 -3.80
C THR A 266 5.32 -13.79 -3.29
N VAL A 267 4.80 -14.78 -4.03
CA VAL A 267 3.65 -15.56 -3.62
C VAL A 267 4.10 -16.52 -2.54
N THR A 268 3.61 -16.29 -1.33
CA THR A 268 3.73 -17.24 -0.23
C THR A 268 2.41 -17.96 -0.14
N GLN A 269 2.39 -19.27 -0.37
CA GLN A 269 1.19 -19.98 0.04
C GLN A 269 1.09 -19.89 1.55
N VAL A 270 -0.13 -19.78 2.09
CA VAL A 270 -0.36 -20.15 3.48
C VAL A 270 -0.17 -21.66 3.55
N LYS A 271 1.09 -22.07 3.53
CA LYS A 271 1.48 -23.37 4.01
C LYS A 271 1.33 -23.22 5.51
N PHE A 272 0.40 -23.96 6.09
CA PHE A 272 0.61 -24.44 7.44
C PHE A 272 1.87 -25.31 7.37
N SER A 273 3.04 -24.66 7.46
CA SER A 273 4.33 -25.32 7.33
C SER A 273 4.40 -26.34 8.45
N SER A 274 4.41 -27.62 8.07
CA SER A 274 4.69 -28.78 8.91
C SER A 274 4.93 -28.45 10.39
N THR A 275 3.86 -28.35 11.15
CA THR A 275 3.92 -28.72 12.55
C THR A 275 2.89 -29.81 12.69
N THR A 276 3.30 -30.90 13.31
CA THR A 276 2.43 -31.95 13.85
C THR A 276 1.08 -31.40 14.36
N LEU A 277 0.99 -30.18 14.87
CA LEU A 277 -0.28 -29.53 15.21
C LEU A 277 -1.30 -29.33 14.06
N ALA A 278 -0.90 -29.00 12.83
CA ALA A 278 -1.85 -28.82 11.72
C ALA A 278 -2.23 -30.15 11.05
N SER A 279 -1.38 -31.18 11.16
CA SER A 279 -1.75 -32.57 10.81
C SER A 279 -2.59 -33.23 11.92
N ASP A 280 -2.46 -32.77 13.16
CA ASP A 280 -2.97 -33.50 14.33
C ASP A 280 -4.12 -32.79 15.05
N VAL A 281 -4.43 -31.52 14.72
CA VAL A 281 -5.53 -30.76 15.32
C VAL A 281 -6.24 -29.88 14.27
N GLY A 282 -7.58 -29.89 14.25
CA GLY A 282 -8.37 -29.01 13.37
C GLY A 282 -8.80 -29.60 12.03
N ILE A 283 -8.26 -30.76 11.64
CA ILE A 283 -8.58 -31.40 10.36
C ILE A 283 -10.00 -31.99 10.31
N LEU A 284 -10.53 -32.45 11.45
CA LEU A 284 -11.89 -32.97 11.47
C LEU A 284 -12.88 -31.85 11.70
N THR A 285 -13.95 -31.86 10.92
CA THR A 285 -15.12 -31.01 11.15
C THR A 285 -16.32 -31.88 11.49
N MET A 286 -16.97 -31.55 12.60
CA MET A 286 -18.28 -32.11 12.92
C MET A 286 -19.35 -31.41 12.10
N ASN A 287 -20.15 -32.18 11.36
CA ASN A 287 -21.34 -31.64 10.74
C ASN A 287 -22.51 -31.71 11.72
N TYR A 288 -22.66 -30.69 12.57
CA TYR A 288 -23.67 -30.64 13.63
C TYR A 288 -25.11 -30.83 13.12
N THR A 289 -25.41 -30.43 11.89
CA THR A 289 -26.75 -30.61 11.28
C THR A 289 -27.13 -32.08 11.06
N THR A 290 -26.13 -32.97 11.06
CA THR A 290 -26.29 -34.42 10.90
C THR A 290 -26.43 -35.16 12.22
N PHE A 291 -26.35 -34.46 13.35
CA PHE A 291 -26.57 -35.07 14.66
C PHE A 291 -27.97 -35.68 14.72
N ARG A 292 -28.03 -36.97 15.04
CA ARG A 292 -29.28 -37.71 15.27
C ARG A 292 -29.10 -38.57 16.52
N TRP A 293 -30.18 -38.80 17.24
CA TRP A 293 -30.21 -39.70 18.39
C TRP A 293 -31.42 -40.62 18.30
N THR A 294 -31.36 -41.77 18.97
CA THR A 294 -32.48 -42.71 19.07
C THR A 294 -32.47 -43.36 20.45
N GLN A 295 -33.66 -43.53 21.01
CA GLN A 295 -33.96 -44.32 22.21
C GLN A 295 -34.83 -45.54 21.86
N GLY A 296 -34.92 -45.84 20.56
CA GLY A 296 -35.77 -46.86 19.96
C GLY A 296 -36.67 -46.31 18.85
N ASN A 297 -37.23 -47.21 18.05
CA ASN A 297 -38.17 -47.03 16.92
C ASN A 297 -37.66 -46.18 15.73
N GLN A 298 -37.17 -44.97 15.96
CA GLN A 298 -36.77 -44.03 14.91
C GLN A 298 -35.58 -43.16 15.31
N TRP A 299 -34.93 -42.56 14.32
CA TRP A 299 -33.87 -41.56 14.51
C TRP A 299 -34.49 -40.16 14.58
N ASN A 300 -34.30 -39.49 15.71
CA ASN A 300 -34.82 -38.15 15.95
C ASN A 300 -33.79 -37.08 15.57
N THR A 301 -34.30 -35.89 15.25
CA THR A 301 -33.54 -34.65 15.10
C THR A 301 -33.70 -33.78 16.35
N GLY A 302 -32.76 -32.86 16.58
CA GLY A 302 -32.82 -31.93 17.71
C GLY A 302 -31.95 -32.34 18.90
N TRP A 303 -32.00 -31.52 19.95
CA TRP A 303 -31.06 -31.52 21.08
C TRP A 303 -31.72 -31.87 22.41
N ASN A 304 -32.83 -32.63 22.36
CA ASN A 304 -33.61 -33.00 23.53
C ASN A 304 -33.92 -34.51 23.51
N PHE A 305 -33.60 -35.24 24.59
CA PHE A 305 -33.98 -36.65 24.77
C PHE A 305 -34.12 -37.04 26.25
N THR A 306 -35.02 -37.99 26.53
CA THR A 306 -35.45 -38.37 27.89
C THR A 306 -34.32 -39.01 28.70
N HIS A 307 -34.13 -38.59 29.95
CA HIS A 307 -33.17 -39.24 30.85
C HIS A 307 -33.59 -40.68 31.22
N GLY A 308 -32.67 -41.49 31.69
CA GLY A 308 -32.89 -42.87 32.13
C GLY A 308 -33.09 -43.89 31.00
N ILE A 309 -33.18 -43.46 29.74
CA ILE A 309 -33.42 -44.35 28.59
C ILE A 309 -32.14 -44.57 27.76
N ALA A 310 -31.88 -45.83 27.42
CA ALA A 310 -30.77 -46.24 26.55
C ALA A 310 -30.75 -45.42 25.25
N THR A 311 -29.65 -44.72 24.99
CA THR A 311 -29.57 -43.74 23.90
C THR A 311 -28.36 -44.03 23.00
N VAL A 312 -28.60 -44.06 21.69
CA VAL A 312 -27.55 -44.10 20.68
C VAL A 312 -27.58 -42.82 19.87
N MET A 313 -26.41 -42.27 19.60
CA MET A 313 -26.21 -41.04 18.83
C MET A 313 -25.39 -41.32 17.59
N ARG A 314 -25.62 -40.54 16.53
CA ARG A 314 -24.77 -40.53 15.35
C ARG A 314 -24.53 -39.11 14.86
N ILE A 315 -23.35 -38.90 14.29
CA ILE A 315 -22.95 -37.63 13.68
C ILE A 315 -21.97 -37.90 12.54
N ASN A 316 -22.07 -37.10 11.47
CA ASN A 316 -21.11 -37.13 10.39
C ASN A 316 -19.89 -36.29 10.74
N MET A 317 -18.72 -36.87 10.46
CA MET A 317 -17.44 -36.22 10.61
C MET A 317 -16.78 -36.13 9.23
N THR A 318 -16.25 -34.95 8.90
CA THR A 318 -15.54 -34.69 7.65
C THR A 318 -14.05 -34.58 7.95
N ASN A 319 -13.24 -35.38 7.25
CA ASN A 319 -11.79 -35.29 7.26
C ASN A 319 -11.35 -34.29 6.18
N ASN A 320 -10.97 -33.08 6.59
CA ASN A 320 -10.51 -32.04 5.67
C ASN A 320 -9.08 -32.29 5.16
N ASN A 321 -8.41 -33.37 5.60
CA ASN A 321 -7.12 -33.77 5.05
C ASN A 321 -7.36 -34.43 3.70
N SER A 322 -6.94 -33.77 2.62
CA SER A 322 -7.05 -34.29 1.26
C SER A 322 -6.06 -35.42 0.94
N THR A 323 -5.09 -35.71 1.82
CA THR A 323 -3.96 -36.59 1.51
C THR A 323 -3.99 -37.95 2.20
N SER A 324 -4.54 -38.04 3.42
CA SER A 324 -4.50 -39.28 4.21
C SER A 324 -5.83 -39.54 4.92
N PRO A 325 -6.33 -40.79 4.89
CA PRO A 325 -7.52 -41.14 5.64
C PRO A 325 -7.22 -41.25 7.14
N LEU A 326 -8.20 -40.89 7.95
CA LEU A 326 -8.16 -41.11 9.39
C LEU A 326 -8.72 -42.49 9.70
N TYR A 327 -8.02 -43.26 10.52
CA TYR A 327 -8.61 -44.41 11.18
C TYR A 327 -8.88 -44.11 12.65
N VAL A 328 -10.12 -44.32 13.08
CA VAL A 328 -10.62 -43.94 14.42
C VAL A 328 -10.35 -45.05 15.43
N SER A 329 -9.84 -44.68 16.60
CA SER A 329 -9.57 -45.60 17.72
C SER A 329 -10.85 -45.88 18.54
N LYS A 330 -10.92 -47.07 19.14
CA LYS A 330 -11.94 -47.43 20.16
C LYS A 330 -12.04 -46.49 21.36
N ASN A 331 -11.02 -45.66 21.59
CA ASN A 331 -11.00 -44.71 22.70
C ASN A 331 -11.79 -43.44 22.40
N THR A 332 -12.26 -43.26 21.15
CA THR A 332 -13.12 -42.14 20.75
C THR A 332 -14.43 -42.18 21.52
N GLN A 333 -14.82 -41.04 22.08
CA GLN A 333 -15.97 -40.93 22.98
C GLN A 333 -16.65 -39.57 22.87
N LEU A 334 -17.98 -39.59 22.96
CA LEU A 334 -18.79 -38.41 23.18
C LEU A 334 -19.08 -38.33 24.67
N PHE A 335 -18.62 -37.27 25.33
CA PHE A 335 -18.83 -37.10 26.76
C PHE A 335 -19.73 -35.91 27.06
N PHE A 336 -20.47 -36.02 28.16
CA PHE A 336 -21.48 -35.07 28.60
C PHE A 336 -21.13 -34.62 30.01
N ILE A 337 -21.12 -33.32 30.24
CA ILE A 337 -20.97 -32.70 31.56
C ILE A 337 -22.30 -32.06 31.92
N ARG A 338 -22.80 -32.33 33.12
CA ARG A 338 -23.97 -31.64 33.65
C ARG A 338 -23.68 -30.17 33.91
N THR A 339 -24.61 -29.29 33.57
CA THR A 339 -24.47 -27.85 33.86
C THR A 339 -24.75 -27.56 35.33
N SER A 340 -25.64 -28.33 35.97
CA SER A 340 -25.99 -28.16 37.38
C SER A 340 -25.01 -28.84 38.35
N GLY A 341 -24.01 -29.60 37.86
CA GLY A 341 -23.08 -30.35 38.71
C GLY A 341 -21.91 -30.99 37.95
N GLY A 342 -20.84 -31.37 38.65
CA GLY A 342 -19.58 -31.84 38.03
C GLY A 342 -19.57 -33.28 37.50
N SER A 343 -20.69 -34.01 37.49
CA SER A 343 -20.72 -35.41 37.06
C SER A 343 -20.67 -35.54 35.53
N THR A 344 -19.84 -36.47 35.04
CA THR A 344 -19.66 -36.71 33.60
C THR A 344 -20.21 -38.06 33.16
N THR A 345 -20.90 -38.10 32.01
CA THR A 345 -21.34 -39.34 31.36
C THR A 345 -20.64 -39.52 30.03
N LYS A 346 -20.08 -40.71 29.77
CA LYS A 346 -19.32 -41.03 28.55
C LYS A 346 -20.09 -42.02 27.69
N PHE A 347 -20.21 -41.71 26.40
CA PHE A 347 -20.74 -42.59 25.35
C PHE A 347 -19.59 -43.00 24.45
N PHE A 348 -19.19 -44.26 24.54
CA PHE A 348 -18.10 -44.80 23.74
C PHE A 348 -18.56 -45.15 22.32
N PHE A 349 -17.59 -45.10 21.41
CA PHE A 349 -17.74 -45.38 20.00
C PHE A 349 -18.24 -46.82 19.72
N ILE A 350 -19.16 -46.95 18.76
CA ILE A 350 -19.76 -48.21 18.29
C ILE A 350 -19.79 -48.23 16.76
N ASN A 351 -19.99 -49.40 16.14
CA ASN A 351 -20.07 -49.53 14.68
C ASN A 351 -21.41 -49.07 14.10
N GLY A 352 -22.49 -49.12 14.89
CA GLY A 352 -23.84 -48.78 14.43
C GLY A 352 -24.93 -49.34 15.34
N THR A 353 -26.14 -49.45 14.80
CA THR A 353 -27.30 -50.10 15.44
C THR A 353 -27.76 -51.29 14.61
N THR A 354 -28.03 -52.43 15.23
CA THR A 354 -28.54 -53.64 14.54
C THR A 354 -30.07 -53.68 14.48
N SER A 355 -30.75 -53.13 15.49
CA SER A 355 -32.20 -52.93 15.53
C SER A 355 -32.52 -51.64 16.29
N LEU A 356 -33.62 -50.97 15.92
CA LEU A 356 -34.17 -49.84 16.67
C LEU A 356 -35.33 -50.26 17.57
N SER A 357 -35.90 -51.45 17.39
CA SER A 357 -37.01 -51.94 18.21
C SER A 357 -36.92 -53.46 18.36
N PRO A 358 -36.44 -53.99 19.51
CA PRO A 358 -35.80 -53.26 20.61
C PRO A 358 -34.48 -52.61 20.16
N LEU A 359 -34.06 -51.53 20.82
CA LEU A 359 -32.81 -50.85 20.49
C LEU A 359 -31.61 -51.75 20.80
N THR A 360 -30.86 -52.13 19.77
CA THR A 360 -29.65 -52.93 19.89
C THR A 360 -28.51 -52.28 19.11
N MET A 361 -27.32 -52.24 19.72
CA MET A 361 -26.13 -51.67 19.09
C MET A 361 -25.25 -52.74 18.43
N GLN A 362 -24.55 -52.33 17.38
CA GLN A 362 -23.45 -53.09 16.79
C GLN A 362 -22.15 -52.67 17.46
N SER A 363 -21.61 -53.55 18.30
CA SER A 363 -20.39 -53.26 19.05
C SER A 363 -19.20 -53.00 18.13
N TYR A 364 -18.30 -52.10 18.54
CA TYR A 364 -16.99 -51.95 17.92
C TYR A 364 -16.12 -53.17 18.28
N THR A 365 -15.87 -54.03 17.29
CA THR A 365 -15.21 -55.32 17.49
C THR A 365 -13.69 -55.24 17.47
N CYS A 366 -13.13 -54.11 17.02
CA CYS A 366 -11.71 -53.95 16.79
C CYS A 366 -11.00 -53.51 18.06
N GLY A 367 -9.83 -54.08 18.35
CA GLY A 367 -9.15 -53.81 19.61
C GLY A 367 -7.75 -54.43 19.68
N GLY A 368 -6.99 -54.04 20.69
CA GLY A 368 -5.59 -54.45 20.84
C GLY A 368 -4.75 -54.00 19.62
N PRO A 369 -3.88 -54.86 19.08
CA PRO A 369 -3.11 -54.58 17.86
C PRO A 369 -3.99 -54.30 16.62
N ASN A 370 -5.27 -54.68 16.68
CA ASN A 370 -6.24 -54.58 15.59
C ASN A 370 -7.26 -53.44 15.81
N ASP A 371 -6.96 -52.40 16.58
CA ASP A 371 -7.79 -51.17 16.62
C ASP A 371 -7.88 -50.52 15.20
N TYR A 372 -8.58 -49.40 15.04
CA TYR A 372 -8.62 -48.58 13.82
C TYR A 372 -9.51 -49.11 12.68
N CYS A 373 -10.70 -49.65 12.98
CA CYS A 373 -11.59 -50.21 11.96
C CYS A 373 -12.46 -49.20 11.21
N LEU A 374 -12.84 -48.10 11.86
CA LEU A 374 -13.58 -47.05 11.18
C LEU A 374 -12.59 -46.17 10.41
N LYS A 375 -12.80 -46.04 9.11
CA LYS A 375 -12.04 -45.15 8.22
C LYS A 375 -12.87 -43.93 7.85
N ILE A 376 -12.32 -42.74 8.03
CA ILE A 376 -12.83 -41.50 7.43
C ILE A 376 -11.92 -41.17 6.23
N PRO A 377 -12.41 -41.26 4.99
CA PRO A 377 -11.59 -41.05 3.80
C PRO A 377 -10.90 -39.68 3.77
N ALA A 378 -9.78 -39.57 3.06
CA ALA A 378 -9.14 -38.28 2.80
C ALA A 378 -10.09 -37.37 2.01
N GLY A 379 -10.31 -36.13 2.47
CA GLY A 379 -11.26 -35.18 1.90
C GLY A 379 -12.73 -35.62 1.99
N GLY A 380 -13.03 -36.69 2.73
CA GLY A 380 -14.34 -37.33 2.76
C GLY A 380 -15.02 -37.25 4.12
N SER A 381 -16.27 -37.69 4.17
CA SER A 381 -17.06 -37.77 5.41
C SER A 381 -17.49 -39.20 5.72
N ASN A 382 -17.64 -39.51 7.00
CA ASN A 382 -18.24 -40.77 7.44
C ASN A 382 -19.14 -40.56 8.68
N THR A 383 -20.16 -41.39 8.81
CA THR A 383 -21.06 -41.38 9.97
C THR A 383 -20.42 -42.18 11.11
N THR A 384 -20.44 -41.58 12.30
CA THR A 384 -19.90 -42.17 13.52
C THR A 384 -20.99 -42.36 14.54
N TYR A 385 -20.94 -43.44 15.31
CA TYR A 385 -21.98 -43.82 16.25
C TYR A 385 -21.42 -43.90 17.68
N PHE A 386 -22.23 -43.48 18.65
CA PHE A 386 -21.89 -43.45 20.08
C PHE A 386 -23.05 -44.03 20.88
N GLY A 387 -22.76 -44.92 21.82
CA GLY A 387 -23.82 -45.58 22.57
C GLY A 387 -23.37 -46.52 23.67
N ALA A 388 -22.10 -46.90 23.73
CA ALA A 388 -21.63 -47.89 24.69
C ALA A 388 -21.24 -47.26 26.04
N VAL A 389 -21.45 -47.99 27.14
CA VAL A 389 -21.03 -47.57 28.50
C VAL A 389 -19.52 -47.60 28.71
N ASN A 390 -18.80 -48.49 28.01
CA ASN A 390 -17.36 -48.72 28.14
C ASN A 390 -16.71 -48.74 26.75
N SER A 391 -15.40 -48.45 26.67
CA SER A 391 -14.63 -48.61 25.43
C SER A 391 -14.71 -50.06 24.96
N GLN A 392 -15.05 -50.25 23.69
CA GLN A 392 -15.27 -51.57 23.10
C GLN A 392 -14.07 -52.03 22.28
N GLY A 393 -13.76 -53.32 22.31
CA GLY A 393 -12.75 -53.91 21.44
C GLY A 393 -12.47 -55.37 21.78
N GLY A 394 -12.17 -56.20 20.78
CA GLY A 394 -11.95 -57.64 20.99
C GLY A 394 -13.23 -58.46 21.18
N GLY A 395 -14.40 -57.92 20.81
CA GLY A 395 -15.68 -58.66 20.82
C GLY A 395 -16.50 -58.58 22.11
N SER A 396 -16.00 -57.91 23.16
CA SER A 396 -16.76 -57.66 24.38
C SER A 396 -17.85 -56.60 24.12
N GLY A 397 -19.11 -57.01 24.09
CA GLY A 397 -20.25 -56.09 23.99
C GLY A 397 -20.46 -55.33 25.30
N ALA A 398 -20.55 -54.00 25.23
CA ALA A 398 -20.98 -53.19 26.37
C ALA A 398 -22.52 -53.12 26.42
N SER A 399 -23.11 -52.60 27.49
CA SER A 399 -24.51 -52.16 27.46
C SER A 399 -24.65 -50.79 26.78
N ILE A 400 -25.88 -50.46 26.38
CA ILE A 400 -26.21 -49.13 25.83
C ILE A 400 -26.28 -48.14 26.99
N GLN A 401 -25.63 -47.00 26.84
CA GLN A 401 -25.53 -45.92 27.81
C GLN A 401 -26.80 -45.07 27.83
N ALA A 402 -27.07 -44.45 28.99
CA ALA A 402 -28.14 -43.46 29.15
C ALA A 402 -27.65 -42.29 30.01
N LEU A 403 -28.18 -41.08 29.75
CA LEU A 403 -28.04 -39.96 30.69
C LEU A 403 -28.97 -40.21 31.87
N GLN A 404 -28.43 -40.28 33.08
CA GLN A 404 -29.19 -40.80 34.24
C GLN A 404 -30.09 -39.77 34.91
N GLN A 405 -29.88 -38.48 34.67
CA GLN A 405 -30.54 -37.40 35.42
C GLN A 405 -31.10 -36.36 34.48
N SER A 406 -32.25 -35.79 34.86
CA SER A 406 -32.84 -34.64 34.20
C SER A 406 -31.95 -33.41 34.43
N ASP A 407 -31.36 -32.87 33.37
CA ASP A 407 -30.48 -31.70 33.41
C ASP A 407 -30.20 -31.14 32.00
N GLN A 408 -29.62 -29.95 31.95
CA GLN A 408 -28.91 -29.45 30.77
C GLN A 408 -27.46 -29.97 30.80
N TYR A 409 -26.97 -30.39 29.64
CA TYR A 409 -25.64 -30.96 29.47
C TYR A 409 -24.84 -30.20 28.41
N ALA A 410 -23.56 -29.99 28.70
CA ALA A 410 -22.56 -29.63 27.71
C ALA A 410 -21.88 -30.91 27.21
N ALA A 411 -22.02 -31.22 25.93
CA ALA A 411 -21.37 -32.38 25.32
C ALA A 411 -20.13 -31.96 24.54
N GLN A 412 -19.06 -32.74 24.62
CA GLN A 412 -17.85 -32.56 23.82
C GLN A 412 -17.41 -33.92 23.26
N LEU A 413 -16.94 -33.89 22.03
CA LEU A 413 -16.48 -35.08 21.34
C LEU A 413 -14.96 -35.16 21.39
N LEU A 414 -14.44 -36.27 21.90
CA LEU A 414 -13.02 -36.59 21.91
C LEU A 414 -12.75 -37.67 20.88
N ILE A 415 -12.01 -37.31 19.84
CA ILE A 415 -11.61 -38.23 18.77
C ILE A 415 -10.16 -38.59 18.97
N TYR A 416 -9.89 -39.89 18.93
CA TYR A 416 -8.55 -40.46 18.88
C TYR A 416 -8.42 -41.33 17.64
N GLY A 417 -7.24 -41.36 17.04
CA GLY A 417 -7.04 -42.14 15.82
C GLY A 417 -5.62 -42.08 15.32
N LYS A 418 -5.44 -42.47 14.05
CA LYS A 418 -4.19 -42.25 13.33
C LYS A 418 -4.45 -41.93 11.86
N PHE A 419 -3.65 -41.03 11.29
CA PHE A 419 -3.58 -40.83 9.85
C PHE A 419 -2.61 -41.85 9.26
N ALA A 420 -3.10 -42.71 8.37
CA ALA A 420 -2.31 -43.78 7.76
C ALA A 420 -2.84 -44.12 6.37
N SER A 421 -2.00 -44.66 5.49
CA SER A 421 -2.46 -45.16 4.18
C SER A 421 -3.34 -46.42 4.31
N CYS A 422 -3.07 -47.26 5.31
CA CYS A 422 -3.80 -48.49 5.60
C CYS A 422 -4.04 -48.69 7.10
N ARG A 423 -5.02 -49.52 7.45
CA ARG A 423 -5.41 -49.79 8.86
C ARG A 423 -4.24 -50.31 9.71
N THR A 424 -3.45 -51.23 9.18
CA THR A 424 -2.33 -51.87 9.90
C THR A 424 -1.01 -51.10 9.77
N CYS A 425 -0.95 -50.10 8.90
CA CYS A 425 0.24 -49.29 8.66
C CYS A 425 0.57 -48.44 9.90
N ILE A 426 1.86 -48.16 10.07
CA ILE A 426 2.31 -47.12 11.00
C ILE A 426 1.81 -45.77 10.45
N GLY A 427 1.26 -44.95 11.34
CA GLY A 427 0.70 -43.65 11.00
C GLY A 427 0.88 -42.66 12.14
N ASN A 428 0.65 -41.39 11.85
CA ASN A 428 0.74 -40.33 12.85
C ASN A 428 -0.46 -40.43 13.79
N GLN A 429 -0.20 -40.47 15.09
CA GLN A 429 -1.25 -40.47 16.10
C GLN A 429 -2.01 -39.16 16.06
N TYR A 430 -3.32 -39.24 16.24
CA TYR A 430 -4.23 -38.13 16.10
C TYR A 430 -5.12 -38.04 17.33
N SER A 431 -5.27 -36.82 17.86
CA SER A 431 -6.23 -36.53 18.90
C SER A 431 -6.80 -35.14 18.72
N GLN A 432 -8.12 -35.03 18.66
CA GLN A 432 -8.81 -33.74 18.62
C GLN A 432 -10.02 -33.75 19.54
N SER A 433 -10.23 -32.62 20.21
CA SER A 433 -11.50 -32.28 20.81
C SER A 433 -12.30 -31.40 19.85
N LEU A 434 -13.54 -31.81 19.54
CA LEU A 434 -14.45 -31.05 18.69
C LEU A 434 -15.54 -30.34 19.53
N PRO A 435 -15.92 -29.11 19.15
CA PRO A 435 -16.58 -28.15 20.04
C PRO A 435 -17.99 -28.56 20.48
N PHE A 436 -18.44 -27.82 21.51
CA PHE A 436 -19.55 -28.13 22.42
C PHE A 436 -20.93 -28.20 21.77
N LEU A 437 -21.73 -29.18 22.16
CA LEU A 437 -23.17 -29.28 21.87
C LEU A 437 -23.94 -29.03 23.19
N ALA A 438 -24.91 -28.12 23.17
CA ALA A 438 -25.82 -27.90 24.30
C ALA A 438 -27.04 -28.83 24.14
N ILE A 439 -27.27 -29.69 25.12
CA ILE A 439 -28.33 -30.71 25.09
C ILE A 439 -29.20 -30.56 26.32
N ASN A 440 -30.51 -30.65 26.15
CA ASN A 440 -31.47 -30.72 27.24
C ASN A 440 -31.89 -32.17 27.44
N SER A 441 -31.75 -32.72 28.64
CA SER A 441 -32.33 -34.02 28.98
C SER A 441 -33.39 -33.78 30.06
N PRO A 442 -34.66 -33.56 29.66
CA PRO A 442 -35.76 -33.29 30.58
C PRO A 442 -36.14 -34.53 31.39
#